data_AF-A0A5B7HP65-F1
#
_entry.id   AF-A0A5B7HP65-F1
#
_cell.length_a   1.000
_cell.length_b   1.000
_cell.length_c   1.000
_cell.angle_alpha   90.00
_cell.angle_beta   90.00
_cell.angle_gamma   90.00
#
_symmetry.space_group_name_H-M   'P 1'
#
loop_
_entity.id
_entity.type
_entity.pdbx_description
1 polymer ?
#
loop_
_entity_poly.entity_id
_entity_poly.type
_entity_poly.pdbx_seq_one_letter_code
_entity_poly.pdbx_strand_id
1 'polypeptide(L)'
;MSSFEQLQKQAATLGLSGTDALHYITSQQAYEWDERASVRQEQREEAERQAQREEAERQAQREEAERQEQREEVERQERLELA
;
A
#
# COMPACT_ATOMS: atom_id res chain seq x y z
N MET A 1 -25.94 18.02 3.70
CA MET A 1 -26.75 16.83 4.01
C MET A 1 -25.82 15.74 4.49
N SER A 2 -26.18 15.05 5.55
CA SER A 2 -25.40 13.94 6.13
C SER A 2 -25.54 12.66 5.29
N SER A 3 -24.53 11.77 5.32
CA SER A 3 -24.62 10.42 4.73
C SER A 3 -25.85 9.66 5.28
N PHE A 4 -26.17 9.86 6.56
CA PHE A 4 -27.37 9.27 7.15
C PHE A 4 -28.67 9.80 6.55
N GLU A 5 -28.78 11.11 6.31
CA GLU A 5 -29.96 11.71 5.67
C GLU A 5 -30.12 11.24 4.21
N GLN A 6 -29.01 11.01 3.52
CA GLN A 6 -29.02 10.44 2.17
C GLN A 6 -29.51 8.99 2.19
N LEU A 7 -29.01 8.17 3.12
CA LEU A 7 -29.45 6.78 3.28
C LEU A 7 -30.93 6.70 3.71
N GLN A 8 -31.42 7.62 4.55
CA GLN A 8 -32.84 7.72 4.88
C GLN A 8 -33.70 8.02 3.65
N LYS A 9 -33.25 8.96 2.79
CA LYS A 9 -33.94 9.25 1.53
C LYS A 9 -33.94 8.06 0.59
N GLN A 10 -32.82 7.34 0.48
CA GLN A 10 -32.72 6.14 -0.34
C GLN A 10 -33.66 5.04 0.17
N ALA A 11 -33.67 4.78 1.48
CA ALA A 11 -34.61 3.85 2.10
C ALA A 11 -36.07 4.22 1.79
N ALA A 12 -36.42 5.51 1.91
CA ALA A 12 -37.75 6.00 1.57
C ALA A 12 -38.09 5.83 0.08
N THR A 13 -37.14 6.07 -0.84
CA THR A 13 -37.36 5.83 -2.28
C THR A 13 -37.54 4.34 -2.61
N LEU A 14 -36.97 3.45 -1.80
CA LEU A 14 -37.14 2.01 -1.90
C LEU A 14 -38.44 1.53 -1.22
N GLY A 15 -39.24 2.44 -0.64
CA GLY A 15 -40.46 2.10 0.10
C GLY A 15 -40.19 1.43 1.46
N LEU A 16 -38.94 1.43 1.92
CA LEU A 16 -38.58 0.85 3.21
C LEU A 16 -38.99 1.79 4.34
N SER A 17 -39.53 1.20 5.41
CA SER A 17 -39.94 1.95 6.60
C SER A 17 -39.69 1.16 7.87
N GLY A 18 -39.75 1.83 9.02
CA GLY A 18 -39.54 1.19 10.32
C GLY A 18 -38.23 0.40 10.39
N THR A 19 -38.34 -0.87 10.77
CA THR A 19 -37.19 -1.77 10.96
C THR A 19 -36.43 -2.04 9.66
N ASP A 20 -37.12 -2.11 8.50
CA ASP A 20 -36.47 -2.41 7.22
C ASP A 20 -35.59 -1.25 6.75
N ALA A 21 -36.06 -0.01 6.98
CA ALA A 21 -35.24 1.17 6.73
C ALA A 21 -34.00 1.21 7.63
N LEU A 22 -34.14 0.87 8.91
CA LEU A 22 -33.01 0.80 9.84
C LEU A 22 -32.01 -0.27 9.43
N HIS A 23 -32.48 -1.47 9.06
CA HIS A 23 -31.63 -2.57 8.63
C HIS A 23 -30.87 -2.23 7.34
N TYR A 24 -31.54 -1.58 6.38
CA TYR A 24 -30.88 -1.10 5.16
C TYR A 24 -29.78 -0.09 5.47
N ILE A 25 -30.08 0.94 6.27
CA ILE A 25 -29.12 2.01 6.57
C ILE A 25 -27.89 1.46 7.30
N THR A 26 -28.07 0.59 8.30
CA THR A 26 -26.95 0.01 9.05
C THR A 26 -26.12 -0.94 8.18
N SER A 27 -26.76 -1.69 7.29
CA SER A 27 -26.05 -2.55 6.34
C SER A 27 -25.21 -1.73 5.35
N GLN A 28 -25.75 -0.62 4.85
CA GLN A 28 -24.98 0.28 3.97
C GLN A 28 -23.80 0.91 4.70
N GLN A 29 -23.98 1.33 5.95
CA GLN A 29 -22.87 1.87 6.76
C GLN A 29 -21.78 0.82 7.04
N ALA A 30 -22.16 -0.42 7.33
CA ALA A 30 -21.21 -1.51 7.53
C ALA A 30 -20.40 -1.76 6.25
N TYR A 31 -21.06 -1.80 5.09
CA TYR A 31 -20.39 -1.95 3.80
C TYR A 31 -19.40 -0.81 3.53
N GLU A 32 -19.81 0.45 3.73
CA GLU A 32 -18.90 1.60 3.55
C GLU A 32 -17.69 1.54 4.50
N TRP A 33 -17.86 1.04 5.72
CA TRP A 33 -16.76 0.87 6.66
C TRP A 33 -15.78 -0.22 6.24
N ASP A 34 -16.30 -1.36 5.77
CA ASP A 34 -15.49 -2.46 5.28
C ASP A 34 -14.71 -2.06 4.02
N GLU A 35 -15.33 -1.38 3.05
CA GLU A 35 -14.61 -0.85 1.89
C GLU A 35 -13.50 0.10 2.30
N ARG A 36 -13.79 1.03 3.22
CA ARG A 36 -12.75 1.97 3.72
C ARG A 36 -11.63 1.24 4.47
N ALA A 37 -11.94 0.15 5.17
CA ALA A 37 -10.93 -0.66 5.83
C ALA A 37 -10.06 -1.38 4.80
N SER A 38 -10.66 -1.98 3.77
CA SER A 38 -9.96 -2.65 2.67
C SER A 38 -9.03 -1.69 1.93
N VAL A 39 -9.52 -0.52 1.54
CA VAL A 39 -8.70 0.50 0.85
C VAL A 39 -7.52 0.94 1.71
N ARG A 40 -7.72 1.13 3.02
CA ARG A 40 -6.61 1.46 3.94
C ARG A 40 -5.60 0.32 4.06
N GLN A 41 -6.06 -0.93 4.03
CA GLN A 41 -5.17 -2.08 4.07
C GLN A 41 -4.35 -2.18 2.78
N GLU A 42 -4.99 -2.07 1.62
CA GLU A 42 -4.31 -2.09 0.31
C GLU A 42 -3.25 -0.99 0.22
N GLN A 43 -3.55 0.23 0.69
CA GLN A 43 -2.57 1.32 0.72
C GLN A 43 -1.36 1.01 1.63
N ARG A 44 -1.58 0.34 2.77
CA ARG A 44 -0.49 -0.08 3.65
C ARG A 44 0.38 -1.16 2.99
N GLU A 45 -0.25 -2.15 2.37
CA GLU A 45 0.44 -3.23 1.67
C GLU A 45 1.20 -2.72 0.44
N GLU A 46 0.68 -1.72 -0.27
CA GLU A 46 1.39 -1.06 -1.37
C GLU A 46 2.59 -0.26 -0.86
N ALA A 47 2.42 0.52 0.21
CA ALA A 47 3.52 1.25 0.82
C ALA A 47 4.63 0.31 1.32
N GLU A 48 4.28 -0.82 1.95
CA GLU A 48 5.24 -1.82 2.41
C GLU A 48 5.99 -2.46 1.24
N ARG A 49 5.28 -2.84 0.17
CA ARG A 49 5.90 -3.37 -1.06
C ARG A 49 6.85 -2.37 -1.69
N GLN A 50 6.50 -1.08 -1.69
CA GLN A 50 7.38 -0.04 -2.22
C GLN A 50 8.64 0.11 -1.38
N ALA A 51 8.51 0.13 -0.04
CA ALA A 51 9.66 0.21 0.86
C ALA A 51 10.62 -0.98 0.68
N GLN A 52 10.09 -2.21 0.58
CA GLN A 52 10.91 -3.40 0.35
C GLN A 52 11.66 -3.35 -0.99
N ARG A 53 11.03 -2.84 -2.05
CA ARG A 53 11.69 -2.67 -3.35
C ARG A 53 12.83 -1.66 -3.30
N GLU A 54 12.59 -0.52 -2.65
CA GLU A 54 13.61 0.51 -2.49
C GLU A 54 14.79 0.03 -1.65
N GLU A 55 14.53 -0.73 -0.58
CA GLU A 55 15.57 -1.35 0.24
C GLU A 55 16.40 -2.37 -0.57
N ALA A 56 15.73 -3.24 -1.33
CA ALA A 56 16.40 -4.21 -2.19
C ALA A 56 17.26 -3.54 -3.27
N GLU A 57 16.79 -2.45 -3.88
CA GLU A 57 17.55 -1.69 -4.87
C GLU A 57 18.78 -1.03 -4.25
N ARG A 58 18.63 -0.41 -3.08
CA ARG A 58 19.77 0.18 -2.34
C ARG A 58 20.79 -0.88 -1.95
N GLN A 59 20.34 -2.06 -1.54
CA GLN A 59 21.24 -3.16 -1.22
C GLN A 59 22.01 -3.63 -2.46
N ALA A 60 21.31 -3.83 -3.59
CA ALA A 60 21.96 -4.23 -4.84
C ALA A 60 23.02 -3.20 -5.29
N GLN A 61 22.72 -1.91 -5.19
CA GLN A 61 23.69 -0.85 -5.52
C GLN A 61 24.93 -0.87 -4.62
N ARG A 62 24.76 -1.13 -3.31
CA ARG A 62 25.88 -1.27 -2.38
C ARG A 62 26.75 -2.47 -2.71
N GLU A 63 26.13 -3.62 -2.96
CA GLU A 63 26.85 -4.84 -3.35
C GLU A 63 27.58 -4.67 -4.68
N GLU A 64 27.00 -3.94 -5.64
CA GLU A 64 27.66 -3.65 -6.91
C GLU A 64 28.87 -2.72 -6.72
N ALA A 65 28.74 -1.65 -5.92
CA ALA A 65 29.83 -0.76 -5.60
C ALA A 65 30.99 -1.50 -4.90
N GLU A 66 30.69 -2.34 -3.92
CA GLU A 66 31.70 -3.14 -3.20
C GLU A 66 32.43 -4.11 -4.15
N ARG A 67 31.70 -4.75 -5.07
CA ARG A 67 32.32 -5.60 -6.10
C ARG A 67 33.20 -4.82 -7.07
N GLN A 68 32.83 -3.60 -7.41
CA GLN A 68 33.66 -2.74 -8.26
C GLN A 68 34.95 -2.35 -7.54
N GLU A 69 34.87 -1.92 -6.28
CA GLU A 69 36.04 -1.59 -5.47
C GLU A 69 37.00 -2.79 -5.35
N GLN A 70 36.48 -3.99 -5.07
CA GLN A 70 37.32 -5.20 -5.01
C GLN A 70 38.02 -5.50 -6.34
N ARG A 71 37.34 -5.30 -7.48
CA ARG A 71 37.95 -5.49 -8.81
C ARG A 71 39.05 -4.48 -9.06
N GLU A 72 38.81 -3.21 -8.74
CA GLU A 72 39.81 -2.16 -8.89
C GLU A 72 41.02 -2.39 -8.00
N GLU A 73 40.81 -2.88 -6.77
CA GLU A 73 41.90 -3.19 -5.84
C GLU A 73 42.77 -4.34 -6.37
N VAL A 74 42.15 -5.40 -6.88
CA VAL A 74 42.87 -6.51 -7.56
C VAL A 74 43.66 -5.99 -8.76
N GLU A 75 43.04 -5.18 -9.62
CA GLU A 75 43.71 -4.64 -10.81
C GLU A 75 44.88 -3.72 -10.44
N ARG A 76 44.77 -2.95 -9.35
CA ARG A 76 45.87 -2.13 -8.81
C ARG A 76 47.01 -2.98 -8.26
N GLN A 77 46.71 -4.06 -7.53
CA GLN A 77 47.74 -4.98 -7.04
C GLN A 77 48.48 -5.63 -8.20
N GLU A 78 47.77 -6.16 -9.20
CA GLU A 78 48.40 -6.77 -10.39
C GLU A 78 49.31 -5.77 -11.12
N ARG A 79 48.89 -4.50 -11.26
CA ARG A 79 49.74 -3.46 -11.88
C ARG A 79 50.99 -3.13 -11.06
N LEU A 80 50.92 -3.17 -9.73
CA LEU A 80 52.07 -2.94 -8.86
C LEU A 80 53.04 -4.12 -8.86
N GLU A 81 52.55 -5.36 -8.99
CA GLU A 81 53.40 -6.56 -9.08
C GLU A 81 54.11 -6.68 -10.44
N LEU A 82 53.53 -6.12 -11.51
CA LEU A 82 54.11 -6.13 -12.86
C LEU A 82 55.06 -4.96 -13.16
N ALA A 83 55.16 -3.97 -12.26
CA ALA A 83 55.99 -2.76 -12.43
C ALA A 83 57.33 -2.87 -11.69
#